data_AF-A0A0Q4EKF4-F1
#
_entry.id   AF-A0A0Q4EKF4-F1
#
_cell.length_a   1.000
_cell.length_b   1.000
_cell.length_c   1.000
_cell.angle_alpha   90.00
_cell.angle_beta   90.00
_cell.angle_gamma   90.00
#
_symmetry.space_group_name_H-M   'P 1'
#
loop_
_entity.id
_entity.type
_entity.pdbx_description
1 polymer ?
#
loop_
_entity_poly.entity_id
_entity_poly.type
_entity_poly.pdbx_seq_one_letter_code
_entity_poly.pdbx_strand_id
1 'polypeptide(L)'
;MALVGRRDGRNFDYGRQLSYAGPQALKDMFGGGHYGTVRAHCDRWLVFVKWCRSEEGPGVNDTRKIERQVLTNYVAHLRCLVERGGLAISTAQNRLSSVNRTIAVLPQPQLLADL
;
A
#
# COMPACT_ATOMS: atom_id res chain seq x y z
N MET A 1 -20.18 28.98 27.86
CA MET A 1 -20.33 27.51 27.76
C MET A 1 -19.71 27.05 26.46
N ALA A 2 -18.88 26.00 26.52
CA ALA A 2 -17.96 25.60 25.47
C ALA A 2 -18.67 25.18 24.17
N LEU A 3 -18.26 25.78 23.05
CA LEU A 3 -18.63 25.29 21.72
C LEU A 3 -17.87 23.98 21.48
N VAL A 4 -18.63 22.94 21.17
CA VAL A 4 -18.17 21.58 20.92
C VAL A 4 -17.15 21.57 19.78
N GLY A 5 -15.86 21.54 20.13
CA GLY A 5 -14.76 21.37 19.19
C GLY A 5 -14.49 19.89 18.89
N ARG A 6 -15.51 19.14 18.46
CA ARG A 6 -15.31 17.81 17.87
C ARG A 6 -15.59 17.88 16.38
N ARG A 7 -14.56 18.24 15.62
CA ARG A 7 -14.45 17.78 14.22
C ARG A 7 -13.60 16.51 14.23
N ASP A 8 -14.20 15.42 14.68
CA ASP A 8 -13.75 14.08 14.30
C ASP A 8 -14.15 13.89 12.83
N GLY A 9 -13.31 14.45 11.95
CA GLY A 9 -13.54 14.54 10.52
C GLY A 9 -12.40 13.89 9.76
N ARG A 10 -11.94 12.72 10.21
CA ARG A 10 -10.98 11.93 9.42
C ARG A 10 -11.75 11.14 8.36
N ASN A 11 -12.24 11.91 7.39
CA ASN A 11 -12.83 11.43 6.16
C ASN A 11 -11.68 10.86 5.30
N PHE A 12 -11.22 9.64 5.60
CA PHE A 12 -10.07 9.00 4.93
C PHE A 12 -10.38 8.47 3.53
N ASP A 13 -11.22 9.18 2.77
CA ASP A 13 -11.34 8.92 1.34
C ASP A 13 -10.07 9.46 0.68
N TYR A 14 -8.95 8.72 0.81
CA TYR A 14 -7.67 9.03 0.16
C TYR A 14 -7.76 8.89 -1.37
N GLY A 15 -8.95 8.96 -1.94
CA GLY A 15 -9.27 8.55 -3.28
C GLY A 15 -9.04 7.06 -3.51
N ARG A 16 -9.35 6.64 -4.73
CA ARG A 16 -9.25 5.23 -5.15
C ARG A 16 -7.89 4.91 -5.77
N GLN A 17 -7.10 5.91 -6.14
CA GLN A 17 -5.88 5.71 -6.90
C GLN A 17 -4.75 5.18 -6.03
N LEU A 18 -4.17 4.04 -6.41
CA LEU A 18 -3.08 3.40 -5.68
C LEU A 18 -1.91 4.33 -5.38
N SER A 19 -1.50 5.14 -6.36
CA SER A 19 -0.35 6.06 -6.23
C SER A 19 -0.54 7.16 -5.20
N TYR A 20 -1.80 7.47 -4.85
CA TYR A 20 -2.12 8.54 -3.91
C TYR A 20 -2.58 7.97 -2.56
N ALA A 21 -3.47 6.98 -2.58
CA ALA A 21 -4.05 6.42 -1.37
C ALA A 21 -3.02 5.74 -0.47
N GLY A 22 -2.11 4.95 -1.03
CA GLY A 22 -1.10 4.24 -0.24
C GLY A 22 -0.13 5.15 0.50
N PRO A 23 0.53 6.12 -0.17
CA PRO A 23 1.40 7.07 0.51
C PRO A 23 0.67 7.92 1.55
N GLN A 24 -0.59 8.27 1.31
CA GLN A 24 -1.36 9.06 2.26
C GLN A 24 -1.72 8.24 3.52
N ALA A 25 -2.13 6.98 3.35
CA ALA A 25 -2.39 6.07 4.46
C ALA A 25 -1.12 5.79 5.29
N LEU A 26 0.04 5.64 4.63
CA LEU A 26 1.33 5.49 5.33
C LEU A 26 1.68 6.74 6.14
N LYS A 27 1.52 7.94 5.58
CA LYS A 27 1.78 9.20 6.30
C LYS A 27 0.89 9.35 7.52
N ASP A 28 -0.39 9.00 7.40
CA ASP A 28 -1.34 9.08 8.51
C ASP A 28 -1.01 8.05 9.60
N MET A 29 -0.70 6.79 9.22
CA MET A 29 -0.31 5.74 10.16
C MET A 29 0.93 6.10 10.99
N PHE A 30 1.94 6.71 10.36
CA PHE A 30 3.20 7.03 11.05
C PHE A 30 3.20 8.40 11.76
N GLY A 31 2.25 9.29 11.46
CA GLY A 31 2.21 10.63 12.04
C GLY A 31 3.45 11.49 11.74
N GLY A 32 3.71 12.50 12.59
CA GLY A 32 4.89 13.37 12.47
C GLY A 32 6.13 12.75 13.11
N GLY A 33 7.27 12.74 12.41
CA GLY A 33 8.58 12.36 12.97
C GLY A 33 9.27 11.15 12.34
N HIS A 34 8.56 10.33 11.55
CA HIS A 34 9.10 9.13 10.89
C HIS A 34 9.40 9.32 9.40
N TYR A 35 9.82 10.52 8.98
CA TYR A 35 9.89 10.91 7.57
C TYR A 35 10.74 9.96 6.70
N GLY A 36 11.88 9.49 7.21
CA GLY A 36 12.74 8.53 6.48
C GLY A 36 12.07 7.17 6.28
N THR A 37 11.44 6.64 7.33
CA THR A 37 10.71 5.37 7.29
C THR A 37 9.48 5.47 6.40
N VAL A 38 8.71 6.56 6.51
CA VAL A 38 7.56 6.85 5.65
C VAL A 38 7.99 6.92 4.19
N ARG A 39 9.05 7.69 3.88
CA ARG A 39 9.57 7.81 2.51
C ARG A 39 9.96 6.44 1.94
N ALA A 40 10.69 5.63 2.71
CA ALA A 40 11.10 4.31 2.25
C ALA A 40 9.91 3.37 1.97
N HIS A 41 8.86 3.42 2.79
CA HIS A 41 7.63 2.66 2.54
C HIS A 41 6.85 3.22 1.34
N CYS A 42 6.75 4.54 1.18
CA CYS A 42 6.12 5.19 0.03
C CYS A 42 6.82 4.83 -1.28
N ASP A 43 8.16 4.91 -1.34
CA ASP A 43 8.93 4.61 -2.55
C ASP A 43 8.71 3.15 -2.98
N ARG A 44 8.75 2.22 -2.02
CA ARG A 44 8.50 0.79 -2.30
C ARG A 44 7.04 0.51 -2.66
N TRP A 45 6.10 1.23 -2.06
CA TRP A 45 4.70 1.17 -2.47
C TRP A 45 4.54 1.61 -3.92
N LEU A 46 5.18 2.71 -4.34
CA LEU A 46 5.11 3.18 -5.73
C LEU A 46 5.71 2.16 -6.71
N VAL A 47 6.71 1.38 -6.31
CA VAL A 47 7.19 0.25 -7.10
C VAL A 47 6.10 -0.81 -7.30
N PHE A 48 5.34 -1.14 -6.26
CA PHE A 48 4.17 -2.03 -6.37
C PHE A 48 3.08 -1.43 -7.26
N VAL A 49 2.80 -0.13 -7.16
CA VAL A 49 1.83 0.55 -8.04
C VAL A 49 2.27 0.51 -9.50
N LYS A 50 3.57 0.71 -9.77
CA LYS A 50 4.13 0.61 -11.12
C LYS A 50 3.95 -0.79 -11.69
N TRP A 51 4.21 -1.83 -10.89
CA TRP A 51 3.95 -3.21 -11.29
C TRP A 51 2.44 -3.46 -11.50
N CYS A 52 1.57 -2.96 -10.64
CA CYS A 52 0.12 -3.12 -10.82
C CYS A 52 -0.39 -2.60 -12.16
N ARG A 53 0.27 -1.57 -12.71
CA ARG A 53 -0.06 -0.92 -13.98
C ARG A 53 0.71 -1.48 -15.18
N SER A 54 1.67 -2.39 -14.99
CA SER A 54 2.45 -2.97 -16.09
C SER A 54 1.76 -4.18 -16.71
N GLU A 55 2.26 -4.64 -17.86
CA GLU A 55 1.76 -5.84 -18.54
C GLU A 55 1.96 -7.13 -17.72
N GLU A 56 2.98 -7.15 -16.85
CA GLU A 56 3.22 -8.26 -15.92
C GLU A 56 2.33 -8.21 -14.68
N GLY A 57 1.63 -7.09 -14.48
CA GLY A 57 0.70 -6.90 -13.38
C GLY A 57 -0.77 -7.03 -13.84
N PRO A 58 -1.71 -6.91 -12.91
CA PRO A 58 -3.14 -7.07 -13.20
C PRO A 58 -3.79 -5.89 -13.93
N GLY A 59 -3.03 -4.85 -14.33
CA GLY A 59 -3.58 -3.64 -14.97
C GLY A 59 -4.50 -2.80 -14.08
N VAL A 60 -4.35 -2.88 -12.75
CA VAL A 60 -5.23 -2.18 -11.80
C VAL A 60 -4.63 -0.88 -11.29
N ASN A 61 -5.50 0.09 -11.04
CA ASN A 61 -5.13 1.38 -10.42
C ASN A 61 -6.08 1.79 -9.28
N ASP A 62 -7.02 0.92 -8.90
CA ASP A 62 -8.01 1.17 -7.83
C ASP A 62 -7.63 0.33 -6.59
N THR A 63 -7.55 0.95 -5.42
CA THR A 63 -7.24 0.29 -4.13
C THR A 63 -8.20 -0.84 -3.80
N ARG A 64 -9.47 -0.73 -4.20
CA ARG A 64 -10.51 -1.72 -3.92
C ARG A 64 -10.35 -3.00 -4.75
N LYS A 65 -9.51 -2.96 -5.78
CA LYS A 65 -9.18 -4.10 -6.64
C LYS A 65 -7.91 -4.84 -6.19
N ILE A 66 -7.28 -4.43 -5.08
CA ILE A 66 -6.18 -5.21 -4.48
C ILE A 66 -6.79 -6.38 -3.72
N GLU A 67 -6.99 -7.49 -4.43
CA GLU A 67 -7.43 -8.74 -3.85
C GLU A 67 -6.23 -9.63 -3.47
N ARG A 68 -6.51 -10.70 -2.71
CA ARG A 68 -5.49 -11.70 -2.33
C ARG A 68 -4.67 -12.18 -3.53
N GLN A 69 -5.32 -12.40 -4.68
CA GLN A 69 -4.64 -12.86 -5.89
C GLN A 69 -3.60 -11.87 -6.41
N VAL A 70 -3.86 -10.56 -6.31
CA VAL A 70 -2.90 -9.51 -6.69
C VAL A 70 -1.63 -9.62 -5.85
N LEU A 71 -1.77 -9.90 -4.55
CA LEU A 71 -0.64 -10.05 -3.64
C LEU A 71 0.13 -11.34 -3.91
N THR A 72 -0.56 -12.45 -4.16
CA THR A 72 0.08 -13.72 -4.55
C THR A 72 0.88 -13.56 -5.85
N ASN A 73 0.31 -12.89 -6.85
CA ASN A 73 0.99 -12.60 -8.11
C ASN A 73 2.21 -11.70 -7.90
N TYR A 74 2.12 -10.73 -7.00
CA TYR A 74 3.26 -9.86 -6.68
C TYR A 74 4.40 -10.63 -6.01
N VAL A 75 4.09 -11.55 -5.09
CA VAL A 75 5.09 -12.45 -4.48
C VAL A 75 5.78 -13.30 -5.55
N ALA A 76 5.01 -13.87 -6.48
CA ALA A 76 5.55 -14.64 -7.60
C ALA A 76 6.45 -13.80 -8.51
N HIS A 77 6.04 -12.57 -8.82
CA HIS A 77 6.85 -11.62 -9.59
C HIS A 77 8.18 -11.31 -8.89
N LEU A 78 8.16 -10.99 -7.58
CA LEU A 78 9.37 -10.74 -6.81
C LEU A 78 10.28 -11.96 -6.73
N ARG A 79 9.71 -13.16 -6.58
CA ARG A 79 10.47 -14.42 -6.60
C ARG A 79 11.18 -14.61 -7.94
N CYS A 80 10.49 -14.40 -9.05
CA CYS A 80 11.07 -14.47 -10.38
C CYS A 80 12.24 -13.48 -10.56
N LEU A 81 12.11 -12.23 -10.08
CA LEU A 81 13.20 -11.26 -10.13
C LEU A 81 14.41 -11.67 -9.29
N VAL A 82 14.17 -12.28 -8.13
CA VAL A 82 15.23 -12.81 -7.25
C VAL A 82 15.95 -13.98 -7.91
N GLU A 83 15.20 -14.95 -8.45
CA GLU A 83 15.75 -16.15 -9.10
C GLU A 83 16.59 -15.79 -10.33
N ARG A 84 16.25 -14.71 -11.04
CA ARG A 84 17.03 -14.19 -12.18
C ARG A 84 18.20 -13.29 -11.77
N GLY A 85 18.42 -13.05 -10.47
CA GLY A 85 19.48 -12.16 -9.98
C GLY A 85 19.22 -10.66 -10.17
N GLY A 86 18.02 -10.27 -10.63
CA GLY A 86 17.64 -8.87 -10.83
C GLY A 86 17.20 -8.15 -9.55
N LEU A 87 17.04 -8.87 -8.44
CA LEU A 87 16.65 -8.31 -7.15
C LEU A 87 17.27 -9.11 -5.99
N ALA A 88 17.88 -8.42 -5.03
CA ALA A 88 18.35 -9.07 -3.80
C ALA A 88 17.17 -9.53 -2.92
N ILE A 89 17.33 -10.67 -2.24
CA ILE A 89 16.29 -11.25 -1.34
C ILE A 89 15.83 -10.23 -0.29
N SER A 90 16.77 -9.54 0.36
CA SER A 90 16.47 -8.51 1.36
C SER A 90 15.64 -7.36 0.79
N THR A 91 15.85 -7.00 -0.48
CA THR A 91 15.08 -5.96 -1.17
C THR A 91 13.67 -6.45 -1.48
N ALA A 92 13.51 -7.71 -1.90
CA ALA A 92 12.19 -8.33 -2.11
C ALA A 92 11.37 -8.35 -0.81
N GLN A 93 11.99 -8.76 0.30
CA GLN A 93 11.37 -8.76 1.63
C GLN A 93 10.94 -7.35 2.07
N ASN A 94 11.80 -6.34 1.86
CA ASN A 94 11.48 -4.95 2.17
C ASN A 94 10.30 -4.41 1.35
N ARG A 95 10.19 -4.81 0.08
CA ARG A 95 9.05 -4.46 -0.79
C ARG A 95 7.76 -5.11 -0.28
N LEU A 96 7.77 -6.41 0.00
CA LEU A 96 6.62 -7.13 0.55
C LEU A 96 6.16 -6.57 1.89
N SER A 97 7.09 -6.32 2.81
CA SER A 97 6.78 -5.72 4.12
C SER A 97 6.09 -4.36 3.96
N SER A 98 6.57 -3.53 3.03
CA SER A 98 5.96 -2.22 2.77
C SER A 98 4.56 -2.36 2.18
N VAL A 99 4.35 -3.26 1.22
CA VAL A 99 3.03 -3.51 0.61
C VAL A 99 2.04 -4.01 1.66
N ASN A 100 2.41 -5.02 2.46
CA ASN A 100 1.55 -5.56 3.51
C ASN A 100 1.17 -4.49 4.53
N ARG A 101 2.13 -3.65 4.94
CA ARG A 101 1.87 -2.59 5.90
C ARG A 101 0.92 -1.53 5.34
N THR A 102 1.10 -1.13 4.08
CA THR A 102 0.20 -0.17 3.43
C THR A 102 -1.22 -0.72 3.31
N ILE A 103 -1.39 -1.98 2.91
CA ILE A 103 -2.72 -2.60 2.77
C ILE A 103 -3.44 -2.71 4.11
N ALA A 104 -2.71 -2.99 5.19
CA ALA A 104 -3.28 -3.06 6.53
C ALA A 104 -3.86 -1.72 7.02
N VAL A 105 -3.40 -0.60 6.47
CA VAL A 105 -3.87 0.75 6.85
C VAL A 105 -4.67 1.46 5.76
N LEU A 106 -4.78 0.86 4.57
CA LEU A 106 -5.69 1.36 3.55
C LEU A 106 -7.13 1.12 4.01
N PRO A 107 -8.03 2.10 3.83
CA PRO A 107 -9.45 1.89 4.04
C PRO A 107 -9.93 0.90 2.96
N GLN A 108 -10.09 -0.36 3.36
CA GLN A 108 -10.70 -1.38 2.52
C GLN A 108 -12.23 -1.20 2.57
N PRO A 109 -12.93 -1.29 1.44
CA PRO A 109 -14.40 -1.27 1.46
C PRO A 109 -14.86 -2.42 2.36
N GLN A 110 -15.65 -2.10 3.37
CA GLN A 110 -16.15 -3.03 4.39
C GLN A 110 -16.77 -4.27 3.74
N LEU A 111 -16.00 -5.35 3.61
CA LEU A 111 -16.48 -6.69 3.27
C LEU A 111 -15.63 -7.75 3.98
N LEU A 112 -15.36 -7.48 5.26
CA LEU A 112 -14.90 -8.45 6.27
C LEU A 112 -15.60 -8.12 7.59
N ALA A 113 -16.94 -8.18 7.60
CA ALA A 113 -17.73 -8.26 8.83
C ALA A 113 -18.20 -9.69 9.14
N ASP A 114 -17.95 -10.66 8.25
CA ASP A 114 -18.20 -12.08 8.50
C ASP A 114 -17.07 -12.88 7.85
N LEU A 115 -16.10 -13.30 8.67
CA LEU A 115 -15.29 -14.54 8.62
C LEU A 115 -14.14 -14.44 9.63
#